data_AF-A0A5C3KIB0-F1
#
_entry.id   AF-A0A5C3KIB0-F1
#
_cell.length_a   1.000
_cell.length_b   1.000
_cell.length_c   1.000
_cell.angle_alpha   90.00
_cell.angle_beta   90.00
_cell.angle_gamma   90.00
#
_symmetry.space_group_name_H-M   'P 1'
#
loop_
_entity.id
_entity.type
_entity.pdbx_description
1 polymer ?
#
loop_
_entity_poly.entity_id
_entity_poly.type
_entity_poly.pdbx_seq_one_letter_code
_entity_poly.pdbx_strand_id
1 'polypeptide(L)'
;MTKCPYGDVHTANEFQVRLFKDLLAPGQRGPRSTSAVTSGVVSGYFLPEFTRSNLFCKSRHSMLVSYFYQSLLLCLWSFQASAGPTISLYHARALANNTVTVNGPESYCLIVPKDQHTDIGDSEYPGGTTTYCSKLAKYDSSQGELPPGFWTNVDHVSGPGVNGGRYTQLTGCINPNLVDRLNPEDQGGQYDSSGGPSGIGNPEYSLCIGYNHYVELLEPLGPRACIRCCDDPDDCPTKLDRSGCPAVIPGNYFDCD
;
A
#
# COMPACT_ATOMS: atom_id res chain seq x y z
N MET A 1 17.91 9.45 47.01
CA MET A 1 17.51 9.01 45.67
C MET A 1 17.34 10.24 44.80
N THR A 2 18.20 10.34 43.80
CA THR A 2 18.60 11.55 43.08
C THR A 2 17.56 11.92 42.01
N LYS A 3 17.24 13.21 41.92
CA LYS A 3 16.41 13.83 40.88
C LYS A 3 17.29 14.50 39.82
N CYS A 4 16.68 14.71 38.64
CA CYS A 4 16.98 15.64 37.53
C CYS A 4 17.63 15.02 36.27
N PRO A 5 17.44 15.60 35.06
CA PRO A 5 16.34 16.47 34.59
C PRO A 5 15.89 16.29 33.12
N TYR A 6 14.81 17.03 32.83
CA TYR A 6 14.23 17.50 31.57
C TYR A 6 15.24 18.17 30.61
N GLY A 7 15.00 18.08 29.30
CA GLY A 7 15.76 18.79 28.26
C GLY A 7 14.91 19.08 27.02
N ASP A 8 14.54 20.36 26.86
CA ASP A 8 14.03 20.97 25.63
C ASP A 8 15.19 21.25 24.66
N VAL A 9 14.98 21.07 23.36
CA VAL A 9 15.75 21.76 22.31
C VAL A 9 14.80 22.18 21.18
N HIS A 10 14.49 23.48 21.17
CA HIS A 10 14.03 24.19 19.98
C HIS A 10 15.23 24.76 19.21
N THR A 11 15.01 24.97 17.90
CA THR A 11 15.76 25.77 16.91
C THR A 11 16.97 25.14 16.21
N ALA A 12 16.79 24.82 14.93
CA ALA A 12 17.76 25.08 13.88
C ALA A 12 17.05 25.42 12.56
N ASN A 13 17.47 26.56 12.01
CA ASN A 13 17.00 27.30 10.84
C ASN A 13 16.93 26.53 9.51
N GLU A 14 15.91 26.89 8.70
CA GLU A 14 16.06 27.63 7.44
C GLU A 14 17.34 27.34 6.62
N PHE A 15 17.23 26.65 5.48
CA PHE A 15 18.09 26.90 4.31
C PHE A 15 17.49 26.28 3.03
N GLN A 16 17.29 27.15 2.02
CA GLN A 16 17.30 26.89 0.57
C GLN A 16 16.04 26.31 -0.10
N VAL A 17 15.06 27.21 -0.27
CA VAL A 17 14.30 27.34 -1.52
C VAL A 17 15.23 27.96 -2.57
N ARG A 18 15.43 27.28 -3.71
CA ARG A 18 15.74 27.77 -5.07
C ARG A 18 16.75 26.86 -5.77
N LEU A 19 16.25 25.90 -6.53
CA LEU A 19 16.73 25.63 -7.90
C LEU A 19 15.74 24.66 -8.56
N PHE A 20 15.67 24.69 -9.88
CA PHE A 20 14.76 23.94 -10.78
C PHE A 20 13.43 24.64 -11.07
N LYS A 21 13.55 25.75 -11.81
CA LYS A 21 12.62 26.08 -12.89
C LYS A 21 13.21 25.56 -14.21
N ASP A 22 12.61 24.49 -14.72
CA ASP A 22 12.19 24.26 -16.10
C ASP A 22 13.02 24.87 -17.24
N LEU A 23 13.86 24.01 -17.83
CA LEU A 23 14.26 24.03 -19.23
C LEU A 23 13.71 22.77 -19.92
N LEU A 24 12.61 22.90 -20.65
CA LEU A 24 12.12 21.99 -21.69
C LEU A 24 11.52 22.89 -22.79
N ALA A 25 11.66 22.67 -24.10
CA ALA A 25 11.72 21.47 -24.94
C ALA A 25 12.27 21.85 -26.35
N PRO A 26 12.02 21.14 -27.49
CA PRO A 26 11.87 19.69 -27.80
C PRO A 26 12.74 19.23 -29.01
N GLY A 27 12.83 17.92 -29.30
CA GLY A 27 13.45 17.44 -30.56
C GLY A 27 13.51 15.92 -30.86
N GLN A 28 12.40 15.36 -31.34
CA GLN A 28 12.20 14.38 -32.43
C GLN A 28 13.38 13.48 -32.96
N ARG A 29 13.20 12.13 -32.93
CA ARG A 29 13.13 11.18 -34.09
C ARG A 29 13.43 9.71 -33.70
N GLY A 30 12.64 8.75 -34.23
CA GLY A 30 12.88 7.28 -34.18
C GLY A 30 14.04 6.82 -35.09
N PRO A 31 14.34 5.50 -35.27
CA PRO A 31 13.39 4.50 -35.83
C PRO A 31 13.56 2.99 -35.46
N ARG A 32 12.49 2.21 -35.72
CA ARG A 32 12.34 0.88 -36.41
C ARG A 32 13.26 -0.35 -36.12
N SER A 33 12.60 -1.43 -35.64
CA SER A 33 12.63 -2.88 -36.04
C SER A 33 13.95 -3.65 -36.29
N THR A 34 14.13 -4.84 -35.66
CA THR A 34 14.06 -6.19 -36.29
C THR A 34 14.36 -7.36 -35.32
N SER A 35 13.46 -8.37 -35.34
CA SER A 35 13.53 -9.85 -35.28
C SER A 35 14.65 -10.70 -34.62
N ALA A 36 14.19 -11.85 -34.09
CA ALA A 36 14.73 -13.24 -34.16
C ALA A 36 15.79 -13.68 -33.09
N VAL A 37 15.94 -14.93 -32.60
CA VAL A 37 15.34 -16.29 -32.74
C VAL A 37 16.05 -17.24 -31.73
N THR A 38 15.41 -18.37 -31.34
CA THR A 38 15.92 -19.66 -30.74
C THR A 38 16.56 -19.66 -29.33
N SER A 39 16.08 -20.45 -28.34
CA SER A 39 16.05 -21.92 -28.11
C SER A 39 17.33 -22.49 -27.48
N GLY A 40 17.18 -23.20 -26.35
CA GLY A 40 18.23 -24.02 -25.73
C GLY A 40 17.76 -24.73 -24.47
N VAL A 41 17.58 -26.06 -24.58
CA VAL A 41 17.19 -27.03 -23.53
C VAL A 41 18.39 -27.93 -23.26
N VAL A 42 18.82 -28.16 -22.00
CA VAL A 42 19.53 -29.37 -21.48
C VAL A 42 19.44 -29.30 -19.93
N SER A 43 18.67 -30.12 -19.20
CA SER A 43 18.83 -31.54 -18.80
C SER A 43 20.01 -31.85 -17.86
N GLY A 44 19.69 -32.33 -16.64
CA GLY A 44 20.33 -33.54 -16.12
C GLY A 44 21.28 -33.48 -14.91
N TYR A 45 20.74 -33.97 -13.78
CA TYR A 45 21.29 -35.07 -12.96
C TYR A 45 22.20 -34.85 -11.73
N PHE A 46 21.78 -35.57 -10.67
CA PHE A 46 22.53 -36.35 -9.68
C PHE A 46 23.00 -35.70 -8.35
N LEU A 47 22.32 -36.12 -7.26
CA LEU A 47 22.80 -36.24 -5.87
C LEU A 47 23.75 -37.46 -5.75
N PRO A 48 24.59 -37.59 -4.70
CA PRO A 48 24.09 -38.17 -3.43
C PRO A 48 24.69 -37.59 -2.13
N GLU A 49 24.00 -37.94 -1.04
CA GLU A 49 24.36 -37.79 0.37
C GLU A 49 25.68 -38.46 0.75
N PHE A 50 26.38 -37.91 1.75
CA PHE A 50 27.27 -38.69 2.62
C PHE A 50 27.20 -38.21 4.08
N THR A 51 27.05 -39.19 4.96
CA THR A 51 26.80 -39.13 6.41
C THR A 51 28.05 -38.91 7.27
N ARG A 52 27.84 -38.25 8.43
CA ARG A 52 28.46 -38.38 9.79
C ARG A 52 29.96 -38.68 9.94
N SER A 53 30.64 -37.92 10.82
CA SER A 53 31.20 -38.39 12.13
C SER A 53 32.11 -37.36 12.84
N ASN A 54 31.73 -37.02 14.07
CA ASN A 54 32.49 -36.80 15.32
C ASN A 54 33.87 -36.10 15.39
N LEU A 55 33.89 -35.08 16.26
CA LEU A 55 34.88 -34.71 17.30
C LEU A 55 36.32 -35.27 17.20
N PHE A 56 37.30 -34.35 17.18
CA PHE A 56 38.43 -34.42 18.12
C PHE A 56 39.01 -33.01 18.37
N CYS A 57 39.03 -32.62 19.64
CA CYS A 57 39.69 -31.44 20.18
C CYS A 57 41.17 -31.75 20.41
N LYS A 58 42.08 -30.91 19.90
CA LYS A 58 43.48 -30.88 20.40
C LYS A 58 44.06 -29.47 20.35
N SER A 59 44.31 -28.98 21.56
CA SER A 59 45.04 -27.77 21.92
C SER A 59 46.54 -27.90 21.61
N ARG A 60 47.18 -26.83 21.10
CA ARG A 60 48.26 -26.07 21.78
C ARG A 60 49.15 -25.28 20.80
N HIS A 61 49.30 -23.99 21.11
CA HIS A 61 50.51 -23.15 21.10
C HIS A 61 51.30 -22.87 19.79
N SER A 62 51.22 -21.60 19.39
CA SER A 62 52.33 -20.64 19.37
C SER A 62 53.49 -20.82 18.38
N MET A 63 53.50 -20.01 17.31
CA MET A 63 54.65 -19.26 16.74
C MET A 63 54.05 -18.17 15.83
N LEU A 64 53.96 -16.89 16.22
CA LEU A 64 54.97 -15.84 15.98
C LEU A 64 55.82 -16.03 14.71
N VAL A 65 55.67 -15.13 13.74
CA VAL A 65 56.74 -14.33 13.09
C VAL A 65 56.28 -13.86 11.69
N SER A 66 56.18 -12.53 11.56
CA SER A 66 56.46 -11.66 10.41
C SER A 66 56.33 -12.20 8.98
N TYR A 67 55.49 -11.56 8.16
CA TYR A 67 55.92 -11.06 6.84
C TYR A 67 55.21 -9.75 6.47
N PHE A 68 56.02 -8.72 6.32
CA PHE A 68 55.74 -7.39 5.78
C PHE A 68 55.78 -7.44 4.24
N TYR A 69 54.82 -6.76 3.59
CA TYR A 69 54.90 -6.00 2.32
C TYR A 69 55.03 -6.69 0.93
N GLN A 70 54.42 -5.99 -0.05
CA GLN A 70 54.39 -6.13 -1.53
C GLN A 70 53.32 -7.10 -2.07
N SER A 71 52.36 -6.69 -2.91
CA SER A 71 52.48 -5.81 -4.09
C SER A 71 51.19 -5.06 -4.46
N LEU A 72 51.42 -3.86 -4.98
CA LEU A 72 50.55 -2.93 -5.68
C LEU A 72 50.06 -3.50 -7.03
N LEU A 73 48.98 -2.92 -7.59
CA LEU A 73 48.35 -3.13 -8.91
C LEU A 73 47.26 -4.22 -9.01
N LEU A 74 46.00 -3.78 -9.01
CA LEU A 74 45.15 -3.78 -10.20
C LEU A 74 43.91 -2.90 -9.94
N CYS A 75 44.00 -1.64 -10.37
CA CYS A 75 42.84 -0.84 -10.72
C CYS A 75 42.06 -1.57 -11.81
N LEU A 76 40.76 -1.74 -11.63
CA LEU A 76 39.69 -1.62 -12.62
C LEU A 76 38.40 -2.13 -11.95
N TRP A 77 37.90 -1.37 -10.99
CA TRP A 77 36.52 -1.52 -10.55
C TRP A 77 35.62 -1.02 -11.67
N SER A 78 35.07 -1.95 -12.44
CA SER A 78 33.99 -1.69 -13.38
C SER A 78 32.77 -1.25 -12.57
N PHE A 79 32.51 0.05 -12.48
CA PHE A 79 31.20 0.57 -12.10
C PHE A 79 30.21 0.19 -13.19
N GLN A 80 29.65 -1.02 -13.10
CA GLN A 80 28.43 -1.35 -13.83
C GLN A 80 27.30 -0.60 -13.15
N ALA A 81 26.95 0.56 -13.69
CA ALA A 81 25.71 1.24 -13.39
C ALA A 81 24.57 0.33 -13.87
N SER A 82 24.05 -0.51 -12.98
CA SER A 82 22.79 -1.21 -13.20
C SER A 82 21.71 -0.14 -13.28
N ALA A 83 21.29 0.21 -14.49
CA ALA A 83 20.02 0.88 -14.70
C ALA A 83 18.93 -0.08 -14.23
N GLY A 84 18.57 0.04 -12.95
CA GLY A 84 17.36 -0.61 -12.44
C GLY A 84 16.16 -0.12 -13.25
N PRO A 85 15.13 -0.97 -13.45
CA PRO A 85 13.93 -0.53 -14.14
C PRO A 85 13.37 0.69 -13.39
N THR A 86 13.32 1.83 -14.07
CA THR A 86 12.59 2.99 -13.61
C THR A 86 11.12 2.61 -13.62
N ILE A 87 10.58 2.24 -12.46
CA ILE A 87 9.13 2.14 -12.29
C ILE A 87 8.58 3.53 -12.64
N SER A 88 7.80 3.58 -13.72
CA SER A 88 7.13 4.79 -14.19
C SER A 88 6.08 5.20 -13.15
N LEU A 89 6.50 5.98 -12.15
CA LEU A 89 5.67 6.69 -11.18
C LEU A 89 4.93 7.85 -11.87
N TYR A 90 4.06 7.51 -12.81
CA TYR A 90 3.00 8.38 -13.32
C TYR A 90 1.66 7.71 -13.02
N HIS A 91 1.41 7.40 -11.74
CA HIS A 91 0.05 7.52 -11.27
C HIS A 91 -0.28 9.01 -11.35
N ALA A 92 -1.25 9.40 -12.18
CA ALA A 92 -1.86 10.71 -12.07
C ALA A 92 -2.15 10.92 -10.57
N ARG A 93 -1.72 12.05 -10.00
CA ARG A 93 -1.94 12.30 -8.58
C ARG A 93 -3.45 12.30 -8.35
N ALA A 94 -3.97 11.22 -7.79
CA ALA A 94 -5.35 11.18 -7.34
C ALA A 94 -5.55 12.36 -6.38
N LEU A 95 -6.69 13.03 -6.53
CA LEU A 95 -7.04 14.15 -5.65
C LEU A 95 -7.14 13.64 -4.22
N ALA A 96 -6.78 14.45 -3.23
CA ALA A 96 -6.80 14.02 -1.83
C ALA A 96 -8.20 13.59 -1.35
N ASN A 97 -9.25 14.14 -1.96
CA ASN A 97 -10.64 13.76 -1.72
C ASN A 97 -11.10 12.54 -2.56
N ASN A 98 -10.17 11.85 -3.21
CA ASN A 98 -10.39 10.65 -4.02
C ASN A 98 -9.31 9.60 -3.74
N THR A 99 -8.78 9.58 -2.52
CA THR A 99 -7.78 8.60 -2.07
C THR A 99 -8.22 7.95 -0.78
N VAL A 100 -7.86 6.68 -0.61
CA VAL A 100 -8.01 5.96 0.64
C VAL A 100 -6.64 5.61 1.21
N THR A 101 -6.61 5.30 2.51
CA THR A 101 -5.39 4.85 3.19
C THR A 101 -5.76 3.97 4.36
N VAL A 102 -4.92 2.99 4.67
CA VAL A 102 -5.10 2.09 5.80
C VAL A 102 -3.73 1.80 6.43
N ASN A 103 -3.37 2.60 7.43
CA ASN A 103 -2.15 2.42 8.22
C ASN A 103 -2.41 1.73 9.56
N GLY A 104 -3.66 1.65 9.98
CA GLY A 104 -4.10 1.03 11.22
C GLY A 104 -5.48 1.51 11.66
N PRO A 105 -5.99 1.03 12.81
CA PRO A 105 -7.35 1.31 13.26
C PRO A 105 -7.60 2.78 13.62
N GLU A 106 -6.55 3.59 13.81
CA GLU A 106 -6.63 5.02 14.14
C GLU A 106 -6.22 5.94 12.97
N SER A 107 -5.64 5.37 11.90
CA SER A 107 -5.10 6.12 10.75
C SER A 107 -5.59 5.47 9.46
N TYR A 108 -6.74 5.94 8.98
CA TYR A 108 -7.40 5.42 7.80
C TYR A 108 -8.26 6.49 7.12
N CYS A 109 -8.55 6.28 5.84
CA CYS A 109 -9.52 7.06 5.06
C CYS A 109 -10.41 6.11 4.26
N LEU A 110 -11.67 6.48 4.12
CA LEU A 110 -12.71 5.76 3.39
C LEU A 110 -13.30 6.66 2.31
N ILE A 111 -13.86 6.06 1.26
CA ILE A 111 -14.72 6.77 0.31
C ILE A 111 -16.15 6.74 0.84
N VAL A 112 -16.81 7.88 0.87
CA VAL A 112 -18.23 7.98 1.25
C VAL A 112 -18.99 8.75 0.16
N PRO A 113 -20.33 8.71 0.17
CA PRO A 113 -21.12 9.59 -0.68
C PRO A 113 -20.74 11.04 -0.45
N LYS A 114 -20.73 11.81 -1.54
CA LYS A 114 -20.45 13.23 -1.47
C LYS A 114 -21.62 13.99 -0.90
N ASP A 115 -22.86 13.59 -1.19
CA ASP A 115 -24.05 14.29 -0.72
C ASP A 115 -24.62 13.65 0.55
N GLN A 116 -25.47 14.38 1.27
CA GLN A 116 -26.01 13.93 2.55
C GLN A 116 -27.05 12.82 2.36
N HIS A 117 -27.11 11.87 3.30
CA HIS A 117 -28.09 10.77 3.35
C HIS A 117 -28.28 10.08 1.99
N THR A 118 -27.18 9.71 1.35
CA THR A 118 -27.19 9.11 0.02
C THR A 118 -26.85 7.62 0.12
N ASP A 119 -27.58 6.81 -0.64
CA ASP A 119 -27.28 5.39 -0.78
C ASP A 119 -25.92 5.24 -1.48
N ILE A 120 -25.11 4.29 -1.04
CA ILE A 120 -23.78 4.05 -1.57
C ILE A 120 -23.84 3.83 -3.08
N GLY A 121 -24.76 2.99 -3.55
CA GLY A 121 -24.98 2.72 -4.97
C GLY A 121 -25.47 3.93 -5.79
N ASP A 122 -26.13 4.91 -5.18
CA ASP A 122 -26.58 6.13 -5.87
C ASP A 122 -25.44 7.14 -6.06
N SER A 123 -24.41 7.07 -5.22
CA SER A 123 -23.23 7.95 -5.28
C SER A 123 -22.18 7.54 -6.32
N GLU A 124 -22.36 6.37 -6.92
CA GLU A 124 -21.46 5.66 -7.85
C GLU A 124 -21.38 6.29 -9.25
N TYR A 125 -21.29 7.62 -9.33
CA TYR A 125 -21.09 8.38 -10.56
C TYR A 125 -19.90 9.35 -10.42
N PRO A 126 -19.31 9.82 -11.55
CA PRO A 126 -18.19 10.76 -11.50
C PRO A 126 -18.50 12.01 -10.67
N GLY A 127 -17.79 12.16 -9.55
CA GLY A 127 -17.95 13.28 -8.62
C GLY A 127 -19.05 13.13 -7.57
N GLY A 128 -19.71 11.97 -7.49
CA GLY A 128 -20.72 11.63 -6.48
C GLY A 128 -20.18 11.16 -5.14
N THR A 129 -18.86 11.02 -5.01
CA THR A 129 -18.18 10.51 -3.81
C THR A 129 -17.13 11.49 -3.28
N THR A 130 -16.66 11.24 -2.06
CA THR A 130 -15.57 12.01 -1.43
C THR A 130 -14.85 11.17 -0.38
N THR A 131 -13.57 11.47 -0.13
CA THR A 131 -12.82 10.85 0.97
C THR A 131 -13.18 11.46 2.32
N TYR A 132 -13.42 10.62 3.32
CA TYR A 132 -13.47 10.96 4.74
C TYR A 132 -12.37 10.21 5.49
N CYS A 133 -11.61 10.92 6.33
CA CYS A 133 -10.44 10.37 7.02
C CYS A 133 -10.59 10.42 8.53
N SER A 134 -9.98 9.46 9.22
CA SER A 134 -9.69 9.62 10.64
C SER A 134 -8.81 10.86 10.85
N LYS A 135 -8.89 11.42 12.06
CA LYS A 135 -8.13 12.63 12.42
C LYS A 135 -6.63 12.51 12.17
N LEU A 136 -6.04 11.32 12.32
CA LEU A 136 -4.61 11.08 12.12
C LEU A 136 -4.23 10.86 10.65
N ALA A 137 -5.16 10.47 9.80
CA ALA A 137 -4.91 10.23 8.37
C ALA A 137 -5.23 11.44 7.48
N LYS A 138 -6.10 12.34 7.95
CA LYS A 138 -6.47 13.55 7.22
C LYS A 138 -5.25 14.47 7.04
N TYR A 139 -4.97 14.85 5.78
CA TYR A 139 -3.84 15.73 5.45
C TYR A 139 -4.21 16.90 4.53
N ASP A 140 -5.41 16.91 3.96
CA ASP A 140 -5.89 17.95 3.05
C ASP A 140 -7.25 18.49 3.49
N SER A 141 -7.55 19.76 3.17
CA SER A 141 -8.82 20.39 3.54
C SER A 141 -10.00 19.94 2.68
N SER A 142 -9.74 19.33 1.52
CA SER A 142 -10.78 18.71 0.67
C SER A 142 -11.30 17.39 1.22
N GLN A 143 -10.60 16.79 2.19
CA GLN A 143 -11.04 15.57 2.87
C GLN A 143 -12.01 15.89 4.00
N GLY A 144 -13.04 15.08 4.13
CA GLY A 144 -13.87 15.06 5.34
C GLY A 144 -13.12 14.46 6.53
N GLU A 145 -13.66 14.67 7.73
CA GLU A 145 -13.17 14.03 8.94
C GLU A 145 -14.22 13.04 9.45
N LEU A 146 -13.82 11.79 9.66
CA LEU A 146 -14.65 10.80 10.32
C LEU A 146 -14.73 11.15 11.81
N PRO A 147 -15.96 11.22 12.37
CA PRO A 147 -16.14 11.52 13.77
C PRO A 147 -15.59 10.38 14.65
N PRO A 148 -15.10 10.70 15.86
CA PRO A 148 -14.76 9.67 16.85
C PRO A 148 -15.93 8.72 17.09
N GLY A 149 -15.65 7.42 17.18
CA GLY A 149 -16.68 6.39 17.33
C GLY A 149 -17.37 5.98 16.03
N PHE A 150 -16.90 6.46 14.87
CA PHE A 150 -17.36 5.95 13.57
C PHE A 150 -17.21 4.42 13.50
N TRP A 151 -16.02 3.88 13.76
CA TRP A 151 -15.89 2.45 14.08
C TRP A 151 -16.27 2.24 15.54
N THR A 152 -17.30 1.45 15.79
CA THR A 152 -17.64 0.97 17.14
C THR A 152 -16.71 -0.17 17.54
N ASN A 153 -16.38 -1.03 16.56
CA ASN A 153 -15.38 -2.09 16.65
C ASN A 153 -14.62 -2.16 15.33
N VAL A 154 -13.30 -2.33 15.38
CA VAL A 154 -12.47 -2.47 14.17
C VAL A 154 -11.33 -3.43 14.42
N ASP A 155 -11.10 -4.31 13.45
CA ASP A 155 -9.93 -5.17 13.37
C ASP A 155 -9.04 -4.71 12.22
N HIS A 156 -7.73 -4.68 12.45
CA HIS A 156 -6.74 -4.32 11.44
C HIS A 156 -5.81 -5.50 11.21
N VAL A 157 -5.76 -5.96 9.95
CA VAL A 157 -4.89 -7.06 9.54
C VAL A 157 -4.05 -6.61 8.35
N SER A 158 -2.78 -6.98 8.33
CA SER A 158 -1.89 -6.79 7.19
C SER A 158 -0.97 -7.99 7.03
N GLY A 159 -0.56 -8.26 5.79
CA GLY A 159 0.27 -9.42 5.50
C GLY A 159 0.45 -9.71 4.01
N PRO A 160 1.08 -10.84 3.67
CA PRO A 160 1.12 -11.34 2.30
C PRO A 160 -0.24 -11.94 1.90
N GLY A 161 -0.71 -11.62 0.71
CA GLY A 161 -1.91 -12.16 0.08
C GLY A 161 -1.63 -13.43 -0.73
N VAL A 162 -2.59 -13.82 -1.56
CA VAL A 162 -2.62 -15.16 -2.20
C VAL A 162 -1.39 -15.47 -3.07
N ASN A 163 -0.85 -14.45 -3.75
CA ASN A 163 0.35 -14.59 -4.60
C ASN A 163 1.59 -13.91 -3.98
N GLY A 164 1.55 -13.57 -2.69
CA GLY A 164 2.65 -12.92 -1.97
C GLY A 164 2.72 -11.39 -2.12
N GLY A 165 1.78 -10.77 -2.83
CA GLY A 165 1.57 -9.32 -2.79
C GLY A 165 1.17 -8.85 -1.39
N ARG A 166 1.42 -7.60 -1.01
CA ARG A 166 1.03 -7.11 0.32
C ARG A 166 -0.44 -6.74 0.32
N TYR A 167 -1.10 -6.90 1.46
CA TYR A 167 -2.37 -6.28 1.75
C TYR A 167 -2.42 -5.67 3.16
N THR A 168 -3.35 -4.75 3.34
CA THR A 168 -3.77 -4.19 4.62
C THR A 168 -5.28 -4.02 4.58
N GLN A 169 -5.98 -4.28 5.67
CA GLN A 169 -7.43 -4.18 5.71
C GLN A 169 -7.97 -3.72 7.05
N LEU A 170 -9.14 -3.09 7.02
CA LEU A 170 -10.00 -2.91 8.18
C LEU A 170 -11.31 -3.66 7.96
N THR A 171 -11.78 -4.33 8.99
CA THR A 171 -13.12 -4.94 9.04
C THR A 171 -13.73 -4.67 10.39
N GLY A 172 -15.04 -4.38 10.44
CA GLY A 172 -15.70 -4.18 11.73
C GLY A 172 -17.06 -3.53 11.64
N CYS A 173 -17.51 -3.02 12.78
CA CYS A 173 -18.80 -2.40 12.96
C CYS A 173 -18.69 -0.88 12.94
N ILE A 174 -19.65 -0.23 12.29
CA ILE A 174 -19.71 1.22 12.17
C ILE A 174 -20.94 1.78 12.86
N ASN A 175 -20.89 3.06 13.21
CA ASN A 175 -22.05 3.86 13.57
C ASN A 175 -22.38 4.81 12.40
N PRO A 176 -23.27 4.42 11.47
CA PRO A 176 -23.55 5.20 10.27
C PRO A 176 -24.19 6.56 10.59
N ASN A 177 -24.91 6.66 11.71
CA ASN A 177 -25.59 7.89 12.13
C ASN A 177 -24.63 9.05 12.48
N LEU A 178 -23.34 8.78 12.65
CA LEU A 178 -22.36 9.83 12.93
C LEU A 178 -21.88 10.55 11.65
N VAL A 179 -22.07 9.94 10.48
CA VAL A 179 -21.64 10.49 9.19
C VAL A 179 -22.88 10.87 8.38
N ASP A 180 -23.16 12.17 8.30
CA ASP A 180 -24.35 12.74 7.64
C ASP A 180 -24.49 12.41 6.14
N ARG A 181 -23.43 11.90 5.52
CA ARG A 181 -23.42 11.41 4.13
C ARG A 181 -24.05 10.04 3.96
N LEU A 182 -23.96 9.20 4.99
CA LEU A 182 -24.49 7.84 4.94
C LEU A 182 -25.98 7.85 5.20
N ASN A 183 -26.73 7.08 4.40
CA ASN A 183 -28.10 6.72 4.74
C ASN A 183 -28.08 5.46 5.64
N PRO A 184 -28.51 5.53 6.92
CA PRO A 184 -28.52 4.35 7.81
C PRO A 184 -29.43 3.22 7.34
N GLU A 185 -30.39 3.49 6.46
CA GLU A 185 -31.33 2.50 5.92
C GLU A 185 -30.80 1.81 4.64
N ASP A 186 -29.63 2.21 4.15
CA ASP A 186 -29.02 1.64 2.96
C ASP A 186 -28.40 0.26 3.23
N GLN A 187 -28.71 -0.71 2.37
CA GLN A 187 -28.13 -2.05 2.41
C GLN A 187 -26.62 -2.05 2.10
N GLY A 188 -26.14 -0.98 1.45
CA GLY A 188 -24.74 -0.74 1.20
C GLY A 188 -24.35 -0.82 -0.26
N GLY A 189 -23.04 -0.71 -0.49
CA GLY A 189 -22.45 -0.78 -1.82
C GLY A 189 -20.93 -0.89 -1.77
N GLN A 190 -20.31 -0.89 -2.95
CA GLN A 190 -18.89 -1.10 -3.12
C GLN A 190 -18.23 0.13 -3.77
N TYR A 191 -17.05 0.48 -3.29
CA TYR A 191 -16.12 1.36 -3.98
C TYR A 191 -14.80 0.63 -4.22
N ASP A 192 -14.18 0.86 -5.37
CA ASP A 192 -12.96 0.14 -5.71
C ASP A 192 -12.16 0.86 -6.82
N SER A 193 -10.87 0.55 -6.93
CA SER A 193 -9.95 1.20 -7.89
C SER A 193 -9.99 0.64 -9.32
N SER A 194 -10.76 -0.41 -9.59
CA SER A 194 -10.65 -1.21 -10.82
C SER A 194 -12.00 -1.62 -11.43
N GLY A 195 -13.10 -1.19 -10.83
CA GLY A 195 -14.48 -1.45 -11.23
C GLY A 195 -15.01 -0.43 -12.23
N GLY A 196 -16.33 -0.44 -12.39
CA GLY A 196 -17.05 0.39 -13.34
C GLY A 196 -16.88 -0.04 -14.82
N PRO A 197 -17.67 0.54 -15.75
CA PRO A 197 -17.69 0.15 -17.16
C PRO A 197 -16.34 0.31 -17.88
N SER A 198 -15.51 1.23 -17.40
CA SER A 198 -14.20 1.56 -17.99
C SER A 198 -13.03 0.88 -17.27
N GLY A 199 -13.26 0.16 -16.17
CA GLY A 199 -12.21 -0.52 -15.38
C GLY A 199 -11.23 0.43 -14.69
N ILE A 200 -11.62 1.70 -14.51
CA ILE A 200 -10.79 2.76 -13.90
C ILE A 200 -11.24 3.10 -12.47
N GLY A 201 -12.06 2.23 -11.88
CA GLY A 201 -12.58 2.36 -10.53
C GLY A 201 -13.93 3.08 -10.47
N ASN A 202 -14.57 2.90 -9.33
CA ASN A 202 -15.72 3.67 -8.89
C ASN A 202 -15.47 4.04 -7.42
N PRO A 203 -14.98 5.25 -7.11
CA PRO A 203 -14.90 6.41 -8.01
C PRO A 203 -13.78 6.31 -9.05
N GLU A 204 -13.96 6.96 -10.21
CA GLU A 204 -12.93 6.99 -11.25
C GLU A 204 -11.61 7.58 -10.70
N TYR A 205 -10.49 6.93 -11.02
CA TYR A 205 -9.14 7.34 -10.60
C TYR A 205 -8.90 7.35 -9.08
N SER A 206 -9.77 6.70 -8.32
CA SER A 206 -9.53 6.47 -6.90
C SER A 206 -8.38 5.48 -6.71
N LEU A 207 -7.63 5.63 -5.62
CA LEU A 207 -6.54 4.70 -5.28
C LEU A 207 -6.36 4.58 -3.78
N CYS A 208 -5.72 3.49 -3.36
CA CYS A 208 -5.20 3.38 -2.01
C CYS A 208 -3.71 3.73 -1.97
N ILE A 209 -3.36 4.65 -1.06
CA ILE A 209 -1.98 5.14 -0.95
C ILE A 209 -1.06 3.97 -0.56
N GLY A 210 -0.08 3.69 -1.42
CA GLY A 210 0.95 2.66 -1.19
C GLY A 210 0.59 1.25 -1.66
N TYR A 211 -0.53 1.09 -2.36
CA TYR A 211 -1.03 -0.17 -2.93
C TYR A 211 -1.51 0.05 -4.37
N ASN A 212 -1.63 -1.02 -5.15
CA ASN A 212 -2.05 -0.95 -6.55
C ASN A 212 -3.58 -0.97 -6.71
N HIS A 213 -4.25 -1.63 -5.77
CA HIS A 213 -5.69 -1.85 -5.80
C HIS A 213 -6.32 -1.62 -4.42
N TYR A 214 -7.61 -1.33 -4.41
CA TYR A 214 -8.42 -1.43 -3.20
C TYR A 214 -9.85 -1.85 -3.52
N VAL A 215 -10.51 -2.41 -2.51
CA VAL A 215 -11.94 -2.61 -2.47
C VAL A 215 -12.45 -2.19 -1.09
N GLU A 216 -13.55 -1.46 -1.08
CA GLU A 216 -14.21 -0.92 0.09
C GLU A 216 -15.70 -1.20 -0.01
N LEU A 217 -16.32 -1.67 1.07
CA LEU A 217 -17.77 -1.77 1.17
C LEU A 217 -18.24 -1.07 2.43
N LEU A 218 -19.32 -0.32 2.29
CA LEU A 218 -20.05 0.30 3.39
C LEU A 218 -21.45 -0.30 3.39
N GLU A 219 -21.89 -0.82 4.54
CA GLU A 219 -23.22 -1.42 4.73
C GLU A 219 -23.90 -0.79 5.96
N PRO A 220 -24.46 0.42 5.81
CA PRO A 220 -25.05 1.17 6.92
C PRO A 220 -26.17 0.41 7.66
N LEU A 221 -27.05 -0.29 6.94
CA LEU A 221 -28.16 -1.04 7.53
C LEU A 221 -27.68 -2.27 8.33
N GLY A 222 -26.55 -2.88 7.93
CA GLY A 222 -25.91 -4.02 8.59
C GLY A 222 -24.83 -3.61 9.61
N PRO A 223 -24.98 -2.42 10.22
CA PRO A 223 -23.96 -1.46 10.65
C PRO A 223 -22.49 -1.93 10.56
N ARG A 224 -22.00 -2.17 9.34
CA ARG A 224 -20.63 -2.68 9.13
C ARG A 224 -19.97 -2.09 7.90
N ALA A 225 -18.65 -2.16 7.92
CA ALA A 225 -17.83 -1.75 6.79
C ALA A 225 -16.55 -2.57 6.72
N CYS A 226 -15.93 -2.55 5.55
CA CYS A 226 -14.66 -3.19 5.30
C CYS A 226 -13.91 -2.49 4.18
N ILE A 227 -12.60 -2.41 4.31
CA ILE A 227 -11.70 -1.87 3.28
C ILE A 227 -10.46 -2.74 3.23
N ARG A 228 -9.99 -3.06 2.03
CA ARG A 228 -8.70 -3.71 1.81
C ARG A 228 -7.96 -3.00 0.70
N CYS A 229 -6.70 -2.67 0.97
CA CYS A 229 -5.75 -2.25 -0.04
C CYS A 229 -4.78 -3.40 -0.31
N CYS A 230 -4.47 -3.65 -1.58
CA CYS A 230 -3.63 -4.77 -1.97
C CYS A 230 -2.74 -4.45 -3.18
N ASP A 231 -1.58 -5.12 -3.26
CA ASP A 231 -0.68 -5.03 -4.42
C ASP A 231 -1.13 -5.94 -5.57
N ASP A 232 -1.82 -7.05 -5.26
CA ASP A 232 -2.31 -8.04 -6.23
C ASP A 232 -3.84 -7.92 -6.38
N PRO A 233 -4.38 -7.78 -7.60
CA PRO A 233 -5.82 -7.68 -7.82
C PRO A 233 -6.62 -8.90 -7.31
N ASP A 234 -6.02 -10.09 -7.22
CA ASP A 234 -6.69 -11.28 -6.70
C ASP A 234 -7.03 -11.16 -5.20
N ASP A 235 -6.33 -10.29 -4.47
CA ASP A 235 -6.60 -10.01 -3.05
C ASP A 235 -7.69 -8.94 -2.83
N CYS A 236 -8.09 -8.21 -3.88
CA CYS A 236 -9.14 -7.18 -3.86
C CYS A 236 -10.26 -7.49 -4.88
N PRO A 237 -11.15 -8.46 -4.58
CA PRO A 237 -12.19 -8.87 -5.52
C PRO A 237 -13.27 -7.82 -5.73
N THR A 238 -13.49 -7.41 -6.99
CA THR A 238 -14.46 -6.37 -7.40
C THR A 238 -15.77 -6.91 -7.99
N LYS A 239 -15.97 -8.23 -8.00
CA LYS A 239 -17.13 -8.90 -8.64
C LYS A 239 -18.19 -9.40 -7.66
N LEU A 240 -18.06 -9.01 -6.39
CA LEU A 240 -18.88 -9.50 -5.27
C LEU A 240 -19.61 -8.35 -4.56
N ASP A 241 -19.91 -7.28 -5.30
CA ASP A 241 -20.57 -6.04 -4.87
C ASP A 241 -21.84 -6.26 -4.01
N ARG A 242 -22.64 -7.30 -4.32
CA ARG A 242 -23.88 -7.61 -3.57
C ARG A 242 -23.73 -8.69 -2.50
N SER A 243 -22.55 -9.28 -2.37
CA SER A 243 -22.32 -10.39 -1.41
C SER A 243 -22.01 -9.89 0.00
N GLY A 244 -21.65 -8.61 0.09
CA GLY A 244 -21.37 -7.91 1.31
C GLY A 244 -20.00 -8.20 1.92
N CYS A 245 -19.64 -7.42 2.93
CA CYS A 245 -18.32 -7.32 3.53
C CYS A 245 -17.72 -8.68 3.92
N PRO A 246 -18.40 -9.56 4.68
CA PRO A 246 -17.84 -10.84 5.06
C PRO A 246 -17.49 -11.76 3.88
N ALA A 247 -18.19 -11.60 2.75
CA ALA A 247 -17.94 -12.38 1.54
C ALA A 247 -16.80 -11.79 0.68
N VAL A 248 -16.70 -10.46 0.61
CA VAL A 248 -15.66 -9.78 -0.20
C VAL A 248 -14.32 -9.74 0.53
N ILE A 249 -14.32 -9.35 1.81
CA ILE A 249 -13.13 -9.19 2.64
C ILE A 249 -13.32 -10.07 3.89
N PRO A 250 -12.78 -11.29 3.92
CA PRO A 250 -12.78 -12.10 5.12
C PRO A 250 -12.05 -11.38 6.26
N GLY A 251 -12.63 -11.40 7.46
CA GLY A 251 -12.10 -10.69 8.63
C GLY A 251 -13.01 -10.83 9.84
N ASN A 252 -12.73 -10.04 10.88
CA ASN A 252 -13.56 -9.99 12.08
C ASN A 252 -14.62 -8.89 11.96
N TYR A 253 -15.88 -9.29 12.12
CA TYR A 253 -17.05 -8.41 12.06
C TYR A 253 -17.83 -8.38 13.37
N PHE A 254 -17.30 -8.91 14.48
CA PHE A 254 -17.82 -8.70 15.83
C PHE A 254 -19.34 -8.89 16.03
N ASP A 255 -19.99 -9.67 15.18
CA ASP A 255 -21.45 -9.80 15.12
C ASP A 255 -22.16 -8.42 15.05
N CYS A 256 -21.76 -7.56 14.10
CA CYS A 256 -22.42 -6.26 13.88
C CYS A 256 -23.93 -6.46 13.63
N ASP A 257 -24.75 -5.93 14.54
CA ASP A 257 -26.21 -5.94 14.52
C ASP A 257 -26.77 -4.52 14.67
#